data_AF-A0AAW7YNB2-F1
#
_entry.id   AF-A0AAW7YNB2-F1
#
_cell.length_a   1.000
_cell.length_b   1.000
_cell.length_c   1.000
_cell.angle_alpha   90.00
_cell.angle_beta   90.00
_cell.angle_gamma   90.00
#
_symmetry.space_group_name_H-M   'P 1'
#
loop_
_entity.id
_entity.type
_entity.pdbx_description
1 polymer ?
#
loop_
_entity_poly.entity_id
_entity_poly.type
_entity_poly.pdbx_seq_one_letter_code
_entity_poly.pdbx_strand_id
1 'polypeptide(L)' 'MANYKPDLSCQSKFIPINFSQQIVPGTFEYALAHIVDNHLDLSGFEQWYHK' A
#
# COMPACT_ATOMS: atom_id res chain seq x y z
N MET A 1 -22.56 -18.64 21.95
CA MET A 1 -21.68 -17.63 22.60
C MET A 1 -20.90 -16.92 21.50
N ALA A 2 -20.59 -15.62 21.65
CA ALA A 2 -19.89 -14.87 20.61
C ALA A 2 -18.41 -15.30 20.49
N ASN A 3 -17.93 -15.52 19.27
CA ASN A 3 -16.55 -15.90 18.97
C ASN A 3 -15.65 -14.65 18.93
N TYR A 4 -15.14 -14.24 20.08
CA TYR A 4 -14.15 -13.17 20.15
C TYR A 4 -12.77 -13.70 19.73
N LYS A 5 -12.09 -12.96 18.85
CA LYS A 5 -10.70 -13.24 18.49
C LYS A 5 -9.77 -12.57 19.51
N PRO A 6 -8.76 -13.27 20.04
CA PRO A 6 -7.77 -12.66 20.93
C PRO A 6 -6.98 -11.60 20.16
N ASP A 7 -6.76 -10.45 20.80
CA ASP A 7 -5.94 -9.39 20.23
C ASP A 7 -4.46 -9.81 20.26
N LEU A 8 -3.88 -9.95 19.07
CA LEU A 8 -2.48 -10.32 18.83
C LEU A 8 -1.75 -9.18 18.10
N SER A 9 -2.24 -7.94 18.25
CA SER A 9 -1.75 -6.75 17.54
C SER A 9 -0.29 -6.42 17.83
N CYS A 10 0.25 -6.85 18.99
CA CYS A 10 1.65 -6.68 19.37
C CYS A 10 2.64 -7.51 18.54
N GLN A 11 2.19 -8.47 17.74
CA GLN A 11 3.07 -9.29 16.90
C GLN A 11 3.24 -8.64 15.53
N SER A 12 4.48 -8.24 15.21
CA SER A 12 4.84 -7.80 13.86
C SER A 12 4.59 -8.94 12.87
N LYS A 13 3.74 -8.71 11.88
CA LYS A 13 3.50 -9.64 10.77
C LYS A 13 4.31 -9.18 9.58
N PHE A 14 5.29 -10.00 9.18
CA PHE A 14 5.95 -9.83 7.89
C PHE A 14 5.06 -10.42 6.82
N ILE A 15 4.33 -9.57 6.10
CA ILE A 15 3.50 -9.96 4.97
C ILE A 15 4.33 -9.72 3.71
N PRO A 16 4.58 -10.75 2.89
CA PRO A 16 5.25 -10.55 1.61
C PRO A 16 4.33 -9.72 0.71
N ILE A 17 4.85 -8.62 0.18
CA ILE A 17 4.15 -7.74 -0.77
C ILE A 17 4.61 -8.10 -2.18
N ASN A 18 3.65 -8.39 -3.05
CA ASN A 18 3.86 -8.60 -4.48
C ASN A 18 2.90 -7.70 -5.25
N PHE A 19 3.40 -6.52 -5.65
CA PHE A 19 2.61 -5.51 -6.34
C PHE A 19 1.98 -6.02 -7.64
N SER A 20 2.66 -6.92 -8.38
CA SER A 20 2.12 -7.45 -9.63
C SER A 20 0.83 -8.27 -9.44
N GLN A 21 0.65 -8.85 -8.25
CA GLN A 21 -0.53 -9.63 -7.91
C GLN A 21 -1.56 -8.82 -7.08
N GLN A 22 -1.17 -7.66 -6.53
CA GLN A 22 -2.01 -6.84 -5.66
C GLN A 22 -2.56 -5.60 -6.35
N ILE A 23 -1.79 -4.99 -7.25
CA ILE A 23 -2.18 -3.81 -8.02
C ILE A 23 -2.81 -4.28 -9.33
N VAL A 24 -4.06 -4.72 -9.25
CA VAL A 24 -4.79 -5.33 -10.37
C VAL A 24 -5.86 -4.35 -10.90
N PRO A 25 -6.00 -4.17 -12.23
CA PRO A 25 -7.01 -3.28 -12.79
C PRO A 25 -8.42 -3.56 -12.26
N GLY A 26 -9.13 -2.49 -11.90
CA GLY A 26 -10.47 -2.57 -11.32
C GLY A 26 -10.50 -2.72 -9.78
N THR A 27 -9.34 -2.88 -9.12
CA THR A 27 -9.26 -2.77 -7.66
C THR A 27 -9.02 -1.33 -7.20
N PHE A 28 -9.27 -1.09 -5.91
CA PHE A 28 -9.01 0.21 -5.30
C PHE A 28 -7.51 0.53 -5.28
N GLU A 29 -6.68 -0.47 -4.99
CA GLU A 29 -5.23 -0.35 -4.94
C GLU A 29 -4.66 0.08 -6.29
N TYR A 30 -5.20 -0.45 -7.39
CA TYR A 30 -4.82 -0.01 -8.73
C TYR A 30 -5.20 1.45 -8.99
N ALA A 31 -6.40 1.87 -8.60
CA ALA A 31 -6.80 3.26 -8.74
C ALA A 31 -5.89 4.21 -7.96
N LEU A 32 -5.54 3.83 -6.71
CA LEU A 32 -4.64 4.61 -5.88
C LEU A 32 -3.24 4.71 -6.51
N ALA A 33 -2.66 3.58 -6.94
CA ALA A 33 -1.36 3.57 -7.61
C ALA A 33 -1.38 4.45 -8.88
N HIS A 34 -2.41 4.32 -9.71
CA HIS A 34 -2.54 5.12 -10.92
C HIS A 34 -2.63 6.62 -10.64
N ILE A 35 -3.33 7.03 -9.57
CA ILE A 35 -3.40 8.44 -9.16
C ILE A 35 -2.04 8.95 -8.72
N VAL A 36 -1.33 8.20 -7.89
CA VAL A 36 -0.01 8.58 -7.41
C VAL A 36 0.97 8.73 -8.56
N ASP A 37 0.98 7.78 -9.50
CA ASP A 37 1.95 7.75 -10.59
C ASP A 37 1.68 8.79 -11.69
N ASN A 38 0.40 9.11 -11.96
CA ASN A 38 0.04 9.90 -13.14
C ASN A 38 -0.58 11.26 -12.83
N HIS A 39 -1.07 11.47 -11.60
CA HIS A 39 -1.87 12.64 -11.25
C HIS A 39 -1.32 13.44 -10.06
N LEU A 40 -0.35 12.91 -9.31
CA LEU A 40 0.34 13.65 -8.27
C LEU A 40 1.69 14.18 -8.78
N ASP A 41 1.97 15.45 -8.48
CA ASP A 41 3.28 16.04 -8.73
C ASP A 41 4.26 15.60 -7.62
N LEU A 42 5.19 14.72 -7.99
CA LEU A 42 6.22 14.20 -7.10
C LEU A 42 7.55 14.95 -7.22
N SER A 43 7.62 16.02 -8.02
CA SER A 43 8.87 16.77 -8.27
C SER A 43 9.52 17.32 -7.01
N GLY A 44 8.73 17.68 -6.00
CA GLY A 44 9.23 18.11 -4.69
C GLY A 44 9.96 16.99 -3.94
N PHE A 45 9.53 15.74 -4.10
CA PHE A 45 10.20 14.58 -3.50
C PHE A 45 11.49 14.24 -4.23
N GLU A 46 11.52 14.32 -5.56
CA GLU A 46 12.75 14.12 -6.35
C GLU A 46 13.89 15.02 -5.86
N GLN A 47 13.61 16.29 -5.55
CA GLN A 47 14.63 17.20 -5.02
C GLN A 47 15.23 16.77 -3.67
N TRP A 48 14.48 16.00 -2.87
CA TRP A 48 14.87 15.62 -1.51
C TRP A 48 15.53 14.25 -1.46
N TYR A 49 15.12 13.33 -2.34
CA TYR A 49 15.55 11.93 -2.34
C TYR A 49 16.54 11.59 -3.45
N HIS A 50 16.65 12.41 -4.50
CA HIS A 50 17.59 12.21 -5.62
C HIS A 50 18.96 12.89 -5.32
N LYS A 51 19.56 12.54 -4.17
CA LYS A 51 20.86 13.05 -3.71
C LYS A 51 21.93 11.96 -3.64
#